data_AF-A0A7V7AGP0-F1
#
_entry.id   AF-A0A7V7AGP0-F1
#
_cell.length_a   1.000
_cell.length_b   1.000
_cell.length_c   1.000
_cell.angle_alpha   90.00
_cell.angle_beta   90.00
_cell.angle_gamma   90.00
#
_symmetry.space_group_name_H-M   'P 1'
#
loop_
_entity.id
_entity.type
_entity.pdbx_description
1 polymer ?
#
loop_
_entity_poly.entity_id
_entity_poly.type
_entity_poly.pdbx_seq_one_letter_code
_entity_poly.pdbx_strand_id
1 'polypeptide(L)'
;MKIEQYLKEKKSLIEQALTQYLPPKEQFPPLIHQALHYSVFTGGKRLRPILLLATAEAVDGEIEELLPAACAIECIHTYSLIHDDLPAMDNDDFRRGKPTCHKVFGEGIAILA
;
A
#
# COMPACT_ATOMS: atom_id res chain seq x y z
N MET A 1 7.31 12.20 22.46
CA MET A 1 7.23 12.38 21.00
C MET A 1 5.82 12.83 20.63
N LYS A 2 5.64 13.82 19.74
CA LYS A 2 4.30 14.17 19.24
C LYS A 2 3.85 13.08 18.26
N ILE A 3 2.62 12.59 18.40
CA ILE A 3 2.08 11.50 17.56
C ILE A 3 2.19 11.80 16.06
N GLU A 4 1.97 13.06 15.66
CA GLU A 4 2.05 13.50 14.27
C GLU A 4 3.45 13.27 13.67
N GLN A 5 4.49 13.55 14.45
CA GLN A 5 5.88 13.36 14.02
C GLN A 5 6.18 11.87 13.86
N TYR A 6 5.74 11.04 14.81
CA TYR A 6 5.91 9.59 14.75
C TYR A 6 5.23 8.98 13.53
N LEU A 7 3.97 9.35 13.27
CA LEU A 7 3.23 8.88 12.11
C LEU A 7 3.94 9.26 10.80
N LYS A 8 4.51 10.46 10.73
CA LYS A 8 5.26 10.93 9.56
C LYS A 8 6.55 10.15 9.35
N GLU A 9 7.32 9.92 10.42
CA GLU A 9 8.57 9.16 10.37
C GLU A 9 8.33 7.71 9.96
N LYS A 10 7.40 7.02 10.62
CA LYS A 10 7.08 5.62 10.30
C LYS A 10 6.50 5.49 8.90
N LYS A 11 5.63 6.42 8.48
CA LYS A 11 5.14 6.45 7.09
C LYS A 11 6.28 6.52 6.08
N SER A 12 7.25 7.42 6.29
CA SER A 12 8.42 7.57 5.40
C SER A 12 9.23 6.28 5.32
N LEU A 13 9.49 5.64 6.46
CA LEU A 13 10.20 4.36 6.53
C LEU A 13 9.46 3.26 5.76
N ILE A 14 8.15 3.15 5.94
CA ILE A 14 7.31 2.15 5.26
C ILE A 14 7.26 2.39 3.75
N GLU A 15 7.17 3.66 3.30
CA GLU A 15 7.16 3.96 1.86
C GLU A 15 8.49 3.63 1.18
N GLN A 16 9.62 3.83 1.87
CA GLN A 16 10.93 3.39 1.40
C GLN A 16 11.00 1.86 1.32
N ALA A 17 10.56 1.16 2.36
CA ALA A 17 10.54 -0.30 2.39
C ALA A 17 9.63 -0.89 1.29
N LEU A 18 8.43 -0.34 1.09
CA LEU A 18 7.54 -0.75 -0.01
C LEU A 18 8.20 -0.57 -1.38
N THR A 19 8.94 0.51 -1.59
CA THR A 19 9.66 0.75 -2.85
C THR A 19 10.72 -0.34 -3.10
N GLN A 20 11.35 -0.85 -2.04
CA GLN A 20 12.35 -1.91 -2.13
C GLN A 20 11.74 -3.30 -2.35
N TYR A 21 10.62 -3.61 -1.69
CA TYR A 21 10.03 -4.94 -1.72
C TYR A 21 9.07 -5.18 -2.89
N LEU A 22 8.55 -4.13 -3.51
CA LEU A 22 7.69 -4.27 -4.68
C LEU A 22 8.50 -4.54 -5.95
N PRO A 23 7.96 -5.33 -6.90
CA PRO A 23 8.63 -5.54 -8.17
C PRO A 23 8.82 -4.20 -8.91
N PRO A 24 9.93 -4.01 -9.64
CA PRO A 24 10.14 -2.83 -10.46
C PRO A 24 8.99 -2.63 -11.45
N LYS A 25 8.53 -1.38 -11.58
CA LYS A 25 7.42 -0.98 -12.47
C LYS A 25 7.61 -1.45 -13.92
N GLU A 26 8.85 -1.41 -14.40
CA GLU A 26 9.18 -1.73 -15.79
C GLU A 26 9.56 -3.21 -16.00
N GLN A 27 9.62 -4.01 -14.94
CA GLN A 27 9.83 -5.45 -15.08
C GLN A 27 8.58 -6.13 -15.65
N PHE A 28 8.77 -7.13 -16.52
CA PHE A 28 7.64 -7.90 -17.06
C PHE A 28 6.89 -8.66 -15.95
N PRO A 29 5.54 -8.61 -15.91
CA PRO A 29 4.62 -7.85 -16.78
C PRO A 29 4.42 -6.39 -16.33
N PRO A 30 4.80 -5.37 -17.14
CA PRO A 30 4.93 -4.01 -16.65
C PRO A 30 3.59 -3.35 -16.28
N LEU A 31 2.50 -3.66 -17.00
CA LEU A 31 1.18 -3.07 -16.72
C LEU A 31 0.65 -3.46 -15.33
N ILE A 32 0.87 -4.71 -14.91
CA ILE A 32 0.43 -5.19 -13.59
C ILE A 32 1.27 -4.50 -12.51
N HIS A 33 2.58 -4.41 -12.69
CA HIS A 33 3.45 -3.73 -11.73
C HIS A 33 3.16 -2.22 -11.66
N GLN A 34 2.86 -1.57 -12.78
CA GLN A 34 2.45 -0.17 -12.80
C GLN A 34 1.13 0.05 -12.06
N ALA A 35 0.14 -0.84 -12.24
CA ALA A 35 -1.14 -0.81 -11.54
C ALA A 35 -0.97 -1.05 -10.02
N LEU A 36 -0.14 -2.03 -9.64
CA LEU A 36 0.23 -2.29 -8.26
C LEU A 36 0.85 -1.03 -7.62
N HIS A 37 1.84 -0.44 -8.28
CA HIS A 37 2.51 0.76 -7.76
C HIS A 37 1.57 1.95 -7.70
N TYR A 38 0.71 2.13 -8.71
CA TYR A 38 -0.30 3.18 -8.70
C TYR A 38 -1.19 3.06 -7.45
N SER A 39 -1.70 1.87 -7.17
CA SER A 39 -2.61 1.62 -6.06
C SER A 39 -1.92 1.74 -4.70
N VAL A 40 -0.72 1.16 -4.56
CA VAL A 40 0.06 1.24 -3.30
C VAL A 40 0.45 2.69 -3.00
N PHE A 41 0.92 3.46 -3.97
CA PHE A 41 1.46 4.81 -3.74
C PHE A 41 0.46 5.95 -3.99
N THR A 42 -0.83 5.66 -4.23
CA THR A 42 -1.90 6.67 -4.28
C THR A 42 -2.35 7.09 -2.89
N GLY A 43 -1.40 7.68 -2.17
CA GLY A 43 -1.57 8.26 -0.84
C GLY A 43 -1.83 7.23 0.26
N GLY A 44 -2.42 7.71 1.36
CA GLY A 44 -2.75 6.90 2.52
C GLY A 44 -1.96 7.28 3.76
N LYS A 45 -2.49 6.83 4.91
CA LYS A 45 -1.92 7.10 6.22
C LYS A 45 -0.94 6.04 6.68
N ARG A 46 -0.87 4.89 5.98
CA ARG A 46 -0.08 3.72 6.38
C ARG A 46 -0.38 3.27 7.82
N LEU A 47 -1.63 3.44 8.27
CA LEU A 47 -1.95 3.26 9.68
C LEU A 47 -1.75 1.81 10.13
N ARG A 48 -2.10 0.83 9.30
CA ARG A 48 -1.94 -0.61 9.61
C ARG A 48 -0.48 -1.02 9.80
N PRO A 49 0.45 -0.75 8.86
CA PRO A 49 1.86 -1.05 9.08
C PRO A 49 2.45 -0.23 10.24
N ILE A 50 2.05 1.03 10.44
CA ILE A 50 2.49 1.81 11.59
C ILE A 50 2.05 1.17 12.90
N LEU A 51 0.81 0.67 13.00
CA LEU A 51 0.32 -0.02 14.19
C LEU A 51 1.12 -1.30 14.45
N LEU A 52 1.51 -2.05 13.41
CA LEU A 52 2.38 -3.22 13.57
C LEU A 52 3.73 -2.82 14.17
N LEU A 53 4.40 -1.82 13.59
CA LEU A 53 5.71 -1.37 14.07
C LEU A 53 5.61 -0.78 15.49
N ALA A 54 4.56 -0.01 15.80
CA ALA A 54 4.31 0.51 17.14
C ALA A 54 4.07 -0.61 18.16
N THR A 55 3.41 -1.69 17.75
CA THR A 55 3.20 -2.87 18.61
C THR A 55 4.53 -3.55 18.91
N ALA A 56 5.41 -3.68 17.91
CA ALA A 56 6.74 -4.24 18.09
C ALA A 56 7.59 -3.41 19.05
N GLU A 57 7.64 -2.08 18.85
CA GLU A 57 8.34 -1.16 19.76
C GLU A 57 7.83 -1.26 21.20
N ALA A 58 6.51 -1.45 21.39
CA ALA A 58 5.91 -1.57 22.71
C ALA A 58 6.29 -2.86 23.47
N VAL A 59 6.83 -3.86 22.76
CA VAL A 59 7.30 -5.14 23.34
C VAL A 59 8.80 -5.35 23.11
N ASP A 60 9.55 -4.27 22.92
CA ASP A 60 11.01 -4.27 22.70
C ASP A 60 11.49 -5.09 21.48
N GLY A 61 10.63 -5.19 20.44
CA GLY A 61 10.96 -5.84 19.18
C GLY A 61 11.71 -4.94 18.20
N GLU A 62 12.51 -5.55 17.32
CA GLU A 62 13.27 -4.83 16.29
C GLU A 62 12.39 -4.48 15.08
N ILE A 63 12.35 -3.19 14.74
CA ILE A 63 11.47 -2.65 13.69
C ILE A 63 11.92 -3.11 12.32
N GLU A 64 13.23 -3.10 12.11
CA GLU A 64 13.90 -3.43 10.86
C GLU A 64 13.57 -4.86 10.42
N GLU A 65 13.52 -5.80 11.37
CA GLU A 65 13.14 -7.21 11.12
C GLU A 65 11.67 -7.35 10.71
N LEU A 66 10.82 -6.40 11.09
CA LEU A 66 9.38 -6.43 10.85
C LEU A 66 8.92 -5.57 9.67
N LEU A 67 9.84 -4.86 9.00
CA LEU A 67 9.53 -4.11 7.78
C LEU A 67 8.90 -4.97 6.67
N PRO A 68 9.34 -6.22 6.41
CA PRO A 68 8.67 -7.10 5.46
C PRO A 68 7.21 -7.38 5.84
N ALA A 69 6.94 -7.63 7.13
CA ALA A 69 5.59 -7.89 7.63
C ALA A 69 4.71 -6.63 7.55
N ALA A 70 5.26 -5.46 7.87
CA ALA A 70 4.57 -4.18 7.71
C ALA A 70 4.18 -3.95 6.24
N CYS A 71 5.12 -4.17 5.31
CA CYS A 71 4.84 -4.06 3.87
C CYS A 71 3.78 -5.06 3.42
N ALA A 72 3.85 -6.31 3.87
CA ALA A 72 2.85 -7.33 3.55
C ALA A 72 1.44 -6.92 3.98
N ILE A 73 1.27 -6.37 5.19
CA ILE A 73 -0.04 -5.88 5.66
C ILE A 73 -0.56 -4.74 4.79
N GLU A 74 0.30 -3.82 4.36
CA GLU A 74 -0.12 -2.72 3.49
C GLU A 74 -0.45 -3.21 2.07
N CYS A 75 0.25 -4.22 1.56
CA CYS A 75 -0.11 -4.90 0.31
C CYS A 75 -1.49 -5.56 0.44
N ILE A 76 -1.76 -6.25 1.56
CA ILE A 76 -3.05 -6.87 1.82
C ILE A 76 -4.16 -5.81 1.87
N HIS A 77 -3.92 -4.71 2.58
CA HIS A 77 -4.85 -3.59 2.60
C HIS A 77 -5.08 -3.01 1.22
N THR A 78 -4.04 -2.85 0.41
CA THR A 78 -4.14 -2.24 -0.91
C THR A 78 -4.93 -3.13 -1.86
N TYR A 79 -4.69 -4.44 -1.89
CA TYR A 79 -5.46 -5.35 -2.75
C TYR A 79 -6.94 -5.26 -2.44
N SER A 80 -7.32 -5.25 -1.15
CA SER A 80 -8.73 -5.25 -0.77
C SER A 80 -9.42 -4.02 -1.33
N LEU A 81 -8.77 -2.85 -1.28
CA LEU A 81 -9.32 -1.62 -1.85
C LEU A 81 -9.40 -1.65 -3.38
N ILE A 82 -8.41 -2.23 -4.08
CA ILE A 82 -8.44 -2.36 -5.54
C ILE A 82 -9.66 -3.18 -5.96
N HIS A 83 -9.94 -4.28 -5.26
CA HIS A 83 -11.06 -5.16 -5.56
C HIS A 83 -12.40 -4.57 -5.12
N ASP A 84 -12.45 -3.93 -3.94
CA ASP A 84 -13.64 -3.20 -3.47
C ASP A 84 -14.04 -2.09 -4.46
N ASP A 85 -13.07 -1.43 -5.10
CA ASP A 85 -13.35 -0.38 -6.09
C ASP A 85 -14.01 -0.89 -7.38
N LEU A 86 -13.98 -2.19 -7.68
CA LEU A 86 -14.48 -2.73 -8.95
C LEU A 86 -15.99 -2.50 -9.14
N PRO A 87 -16.49 -2.43 -10.40
CA PRO A 87 -17.92 -2.26 -10.67
C PRO A 87 -18.83 -3.33 -10.06
N ALA A 88 -18.30 -4.53 -9.84
CA ALA A 88 -19.01 -5.64 -9.23
C ALA A 88 -19.07 -5.57 -7.69
N MET A 89 -18.31 -4.66 -7.07
CA MET A 89 -18.22 -4.46 -5.63
C MET A 89 -18.83 -3.09 -5.28
N ASP A 90 -18.03 -2.08 -4.91
CA ASP A 90 -18.54 -0.75 -4.55
C ASP A 90 -18.76 0.16 -5.78
N ASN A 91 -18.19 -0.19 -6.94
CA ASN A 91 -18.29 0.58 -8.17
C ASN A 91 -17.80 2.03 -8.02
N ASP A 92 -16.68 2.20 -7.30
CA ASP A 92 -16.09 3.51 -7.03
C ASP A 92 -15.21 3.98 -8.19
N ASP A 93 -15.57 5.11 -8.80
CA ASP A 93 -14.76 5.74 -9.84
C ASP A 93 -13.51 6.47 -9.27
N PHE A 94 -13.55 6.87 -7.99
CA PHE A 94 -12.50 7.68 -7.36
C PHE A 94 -12.15 7.22 -5.94
N ARG A 95 -10.85 7.19 -5.64
CA ARG A 95 -10.30 6.98 -4.30
C ARG A 95 -9.33 8.09 -3.93
N ARG A 96 -9.61 8.77 -2.82
CA ARG A 96 -8.80 9.90 -2.31
C ARG A 96 -8.58 11.01 -3.36
N GLY A 97 -9.61 11.27 -4.17
CA GLY A 97 -9.58 12.28 -5.23
C GLY A 97 -8.80 11.89 -6.49
N LYS A 98 -8.36 10.63 -6.62
CA LYS A 98 -7.76 10.09 -7.86
C LYS A 98 -8.63 8.97 -8.43
N PRO A 99 -8.61 8.73 -9.75
CA PRO A 99 -9.33 7.60 -10.34
C PRO A 99 -8.91 6.27 -9.71
N THR A 100 -9.83 5.33 -9.52
CA THR A 100 -9.50 4.00 -8.98
C THR A 100 -8.71 3.17 -10.00
N CYS A 101 -8.07 2.09 -9.54
CA CYS A 101 -7.16 1.29 -10.37
C CYS A 101 -7.83 0.81 -11.67
N HIS A 102 -9.08 0.35 -11.59
CA HIS A 102 -9.82 -0.15 -12.75
C HIS A 102 -10.20 0.98 -13.73
N LYS A 103 -10.33 2.22 -13.27
CA LYS A 103 -10.55 3.38 -14.15
C LYS A 103 -9.30 3.79 -14.92
N VAL A 104 -8.12 3.53 -14.37
CA VAL A 104 -6.84 3.86 -15.02
C VAL A 104 -6.35 2.72 -15.91
N PHE A 105 -6.45 1.48 -15.45
CA PHE A 105 -5.82 0.32 -16.10
C PHE A 105 -6.82 -0.70 -16.68
N GLY A 106 -8.12 -0.51 -16.46
CA GLY A 106 -9.15 -1.48 -16.79
C GLY A 106 -9.35 -2.55 -15.70
N GLU A 107 -10.53 -3.15 -15.68
CA GLU A 107 -10.92 -4.14 -14.67
C GLU A 107 -10.00 -5.36 -14.66
N GLY A 108 -9.64 -5.90 -15.83
CA GLY A 108 -8.79 -7.09 -15.93
C GLY A 108 -7.40 -6.88 -15.31
N ILE A 109 -6.80 -5.71 -15.49
CA ILE A 109 -5.51 -5.38 -14.86
C ILE A 109 -5.70 -5.12 -13.36
N ALA A 110 -6.76 -4.41 -12.97
CA ALA A 110 -7.05 -4.17 -11.56
C ALA A 110 -7.28 -5.46 -10.76
N ILE A 111 -7.92 -6.48 -11.36
CA ILE A 111 -8.10 -7.80 -10.73
C ILE A 111 -6.75 -8.48 -10.47
N LEU A 112 -5.77 -8.31 -11.37
CA LEU A 112 -4.46 -8.95 -11.29
C LEU A 112 -3.41 -8.16 -10.47
N ALA A 113 -3.65 -6.88 -10.23
CA ALA A 113 -2.75 -5.96 -9.52
C ALA A 113 -2.80 -6.14 -8.00
#